data_AF-A0A7Y9J3T9-F1
#
_entry.id   AF-A0A7Y9J3T9-F1
#
_cell.length_a   1.000
_cell.length_b   1.000
_cell.length_c   1.000
_cell.angle_alpha   90.00
_cell.angle_beta   90.00
_cell.angle_gamma   90.00
#
_symmetry.space_group_name_H-M   'P 1'
#
loop_
_entity.id
_entity.type
_entity.pdbx_description
1 polymer ?
#
loop_
_entity_poly.entity_id
_entity_poly.type
_entity_poly.pdbx_seq_one_letter_code
_entity_poly.pdbx_strand_id
1 'polypeptide(L)'
;MTDQHRWSEQARVAARSVLANVESLDALPADRRAEVVALAEQLCRGHLDHAGTLFAAAQLRALLDPVPALAARTVVSWLDDLRLAA
;
A
#
# COMPACT_ATOMS: atom_id res chain seq x y z
N MET A 1 -20.63 -9.92 -4.25
CA MET A 1 -19.24 -9.42 -4.17
C MET A 1 -18.80 -9.59 -2.73
N THR A 2 -17.81 -10.42 -2.44
CA THR A 2 -17.37 -10.72 -1.06
C THR A 2 -16.50 -9.58 -0.52
N ASP A 3 -16.48 -9.37 0.80
CA ASP A 3 -15.64 -8.35 1.45
C ASP A 3 -14.15 -8.50 1.06
N GLN A 4 -13.70 -9.73 0.85
CA GLN A 4 -12.38 -10.04 0.31
C GLN A 4 -12.09 -9.36 -1.04
N HIS A 5 -13.05 -9.35 -1.97
CA HIS A 5 -12.87 -8.71 -3.27
C HIS A 5 -12.73 -7.20 -3.10
N ARG A 6 -13.56 -6.60 -2.23
CA ARG A 6 -13.53 -5.17 -1.93
C ARG A 6 -12.17 -4.75 -1.35
N TRP A 7 -11.65 -5.49 -0.38
CA TRP A 7 -10.34 -5.21 0.23
C TRP A 7 -9.18 -5.40 -0.74
N SER A 8 -9.21 -6.46 -1.54
CA SER A 8 -8.19 -6.70 -2.55
C SER A 8 -8.15 -5.56 -3.57
N GLU A 9 -9.31 -5.06 -3.99
CA GLU A 9 -9.37 -3.93 -4.92
C GLU A 9 -8.92 -2.62 -4.26
N GLN A 10 -9.33 -2.37 -3.02
CA GLN A 10 -8.87 -1.20 -2.27
C GLN A 10 -7.34 -1.21 -2.06
N ALA A 11 -6.75 -2.36 -1.74
CA ALA A 11 -5.32 -2.52 -1.62
C ALA A 11 -4.59 -2.28 -2.95
N ARG A 12 -5.15 -2.73 -4.08
CA ARG A 12 -4.63 -2.43 -5.42
C ARG A 12 -4.70 -0.94 -5.74
N VAL A 13 -5.80 -0.27 -5.41
CA VAL A 13 -5.95 1.19 -5.64
C VAL A 13 -4.92 1.97 -4.83
N ALA A 14 -4.75 1.63 -3.55
CA ALA A 14 -3.73 2.24 -2.70
C ALA A 14 -2.32 2.01 -3.27
N ALA A 15 -2.00 0.78 -3.67
CA ALA A 15 -0.71 0.45 -4.26
C ALA A 15 -0.45 1.16 -5.60
N ARG A 16 -1.44 1.27 -6.49
CA ARG A 16 -1.33 2.04 -7.74
C ARG A 16 -1.06 3.51 -7.47
N SER A 17 -1.68 4.07 -6.43
CA SER A 17 -1.45 5.45 -6.03
C SER A 17 -0.01 5.67 -5.54
N VAL A 18 0.57 4.72 -4.80
CA VAL A 18 1.99 4.75 -4.42
C VAL A 18 2.89 4.74 -5.65
N LEU A 19 2.67 3.81 -6.58
CA LEU A 19 3.48 3.70 -7.81
C LEU A 19 3.37 4.95 -8.69
N ALA A 20 2.18 5.54 -8.80
CA ALA A 20 1.97 6.78 -9.54
C ALA A 20 2.68 8.00 -8.91
N ASN A 21 3.11 7.89 -7.65
CA ASN A 21 3.76 8.96 -6.90
C ASN A 21 5.12 8.51 -6.37
N VAL A 22 5.82 7.65 -7.10
CA VAL A 22 7.13 7.10 -6.72
C VAL A 22 8.17 8.21 -6.47
N GLU A 23 8.08 9.34 -7.15
CA GLU A 23 8.92 10.53 -6.93
C GLU A 23 8.79 11.08 -5.51
N SER A 24 7.62 10.93 -4.87
CA SER A 24 7.42 11.34 -3.48
C SER A 24 8.20 10.46 -2.49
N LEU A 25 8.76 9.33 -2.94
CA LEU A 25 9.59 8.43 -2.14
C LEU A 25 11.08 8.83 -2.14
N ASP A 26 11.49 9.90 -2.82
CA ASP A 26 12.90 10.33 -2.87
C ASP A 26 13.45 10.74 -1.49
N ALA A 27 12.58 11.03 -0.54
CA ALA A 27 12.95 11.24 0.86
C ALA A 27 13.38 9.95 1.58
N LEU A 28 13.07 8.77 1.03
CA LEU A 28 13.47 7.48 1.59
C LEU A 28 14.86 7.06 1.10
N PRO A 29 15.62 6.30 1.92
CA PRO A 29 16.78 5.56 1.44
C PRO A 29 16.43 4.66 0.25
N ALA A 30 17.38 4.49 -0.68
CA ALA A 30 17.17 3.73 -1.92
C ALA A 30 16.62 2.31 -1.67
N ASP A 31 17.12 1.62 -0.65
CA ASP A 31 16.68 0.27 -0.28
C ASP A 31 15.22 0.25 0.15
N ARG A 32 14.80 1.23 0.97
CA ARG A 32 13.41 1.36 1.42
C ARG A 32 12.48 1.73 0.26
N ARG A 33 12.93 2.61 -0.64
CA ARG A 33 12.17 2.95 -1.84
C ARG A 33 11.95 1.72 -2.72
N ALA A 34 12.98 0.89 -2.93
CA ALA A 34 12.87 -0.36 -3.67
C ALA A 34 11.86 -1.32 -3.01
N GLU A 35 11.89 -1.43 -1.69
CA GLU A 35 10.95 -2.26 -0.91
C GLU A 35 9.50 -1.77 -1.06
N VAL A 36 9.25 -0.46 -0.94
CA VAL A 36 7.93 0.16 -1.15
C VAL A 36 7.39 -0.14 -2.54
N VAL A 37 8.22 0.03 -3.57
CA VAL A 37 7.83 -0.25 -4.97
C VAL A 37 7.51 -1.72 -5.15
N ALA A 38 8.36 -2.63 -4.65
CA ALA A 38 8.14 -4.07 -4.76
C ALA A 38 6.83 -4.52 -4.09
N LEU A 39 6.53 -4.02 -2.88
CA LEU A 39 5.28 -4.31 -2.19
C LEU A 39 4.07 -3.75 -2.93
N ALA A 40 4.16 -2.53 -3.45
CA ALA A 40 3.08 -1.93 -4.22
C ALA A 40 2.82 -2.70 -5.53
N GLU A 41 3.85 -3.14 -6.24
CA GLU A 41 3.69 -4.02 -7.41
C GLU A 41 3.03 -5.35 -7.05
N GLN A 42 3.44 -5.97 -5.93
CA GLN A 42 2.86 -7.22 -5.46
C GLN A 42 1.35 -7.07 -5.17
N LEU A 43 0.96 -5.99 -4.49
CA LEU A 43 -0.44 -5.66 -4.23
C LEU A 43 -1.21 -5.41 -5.53
N CYS A 44 -0.62 -4.70 -6.49
CA CYS A 44 -1.25 -4.42 -7.79
C CYS A 44 -1.57 -5.69 -8.59
N ARG A 45 -0.68 -6.70 -8.55
CA ARG A 45 -0.91 -7.99 -9.21
C ARG A 45 -2.10 -8.73 -8.59
N GLY A 46 -2.33 -8.55 -7.29
CA GLY A 46 -3.53 -9.03 -6.61
C GLY A 46 -3.67 -10.54 -6.58
N HIS A 47 -2.54 -11.25 -6.51
CA HIS A 47 -2.46 -12.71 -6.36
C HIS A 47 -2.38 -13.15 -4.89
N LEU A 48 -2.42 -12.19 -3.95
CA LEU A 48 -2.37 -12.48 -2.52
C LEU A 48 -3.75 -12.94 -2.04
N ASP A 49 -3.74 -13.88 -1.10
CA ASP A 49 -4.91 -14.18 -0.31
C ASP A 49 -5.23 -13.03 0.66
N HIS A 50 -6.28 -13.19 1.45
CA HIS A 50 -6.73 -12.14 2.37
C HIS A 50 -5.63 -11.76 3.39
N ALA A 51 -5.02 -12.75 4.05
CA ALA A 51 -3.98 -12.53 5.04
C ALA A 51 -2.73 -11.89 4.42
N GLY A 52 -2.30 -12.36 3.25
CA GLY A 52 -1.18 -11.79 2.51
C GLY A 52 -1.44 -10.35 2.08
N THR A 53 -2.67 -10.02 1.67
CA THR A 53 -3.06 -8.66 1.30
C THR A 53 -2.96 -7.71 2.51
N LEU A 54 -3.51 -8.11 3.66
CA LEU A 54 -3.45 -7.30 4.88
C LEU A 54 -2.01 -7.11 5.36
N PHE A 55 -1.20 -8.17 5.31
CA PHE A 55 0.20 -8.12 5.72
C PHE A 55 1.02 -7.20 4.81
N ALA A 56 0.90 -7.32 3.49
CA ALA A 56 1.59 -6.46 2.53
C ALA A 56 1.12 -4.99 2.66
N ALA A 57 -0.18 -4.75 2.86
CA ALA A 57 -0.72 -3.41 3.09
C ALA A 57 -0.18 -2.77 4.39
N ALA A 58 -0.10 -3.55 5.48
CA ALA A 58 0.44 -3.07 6.76
C ALA A 58 1.94 -2.73 6.68
N GLN A 59 2.74 -3.55 5.98
CA GLN A 59 4.15 -3.24 5.73
C GLN A 59 4.31 -1.99 4.88
N LEU A 60 3.54 -1.87 3.79
CA LEU A 60 3.54 -0.69 2.94
C LEU A 60 3.19 0.57 3.74
N ARG A 61 2.18 0.51 4.61
CA ARG A 61 1.78 1.61 5.50
C ARG A 61 2.90 2.04 6.44
N ALA A 62 3.63 1.09 7.03
CA ALA A 62 4.75 1.39 7.93
C ALA A 62 5.92 2.04 7.19
N LEU A 63 6.22 1.58 5.98
CA LEU A 63 7.29 2.16 5.15
C LEU A 63 6.96 3.57 4.65
N LEU A 64 5.67 3.88 4.48
CA LEU A 64 5.18 5.19 4.05
C LEU A 64 4.99 6.20 5.20
N ASP A 65 5.02 5.75 6.45
CA ASP A 65 4.88 6.62 7.63
C ASP A 65 5.86 7.82 7.65
N PRO A 66 7.15 7.66 7.31
CA PRO A 66 8.08 8.79 7.22
C PRO A 66 7.96 9.62 5.93
N VAL A 67 6.94 9.41 5.08
CA VAL A 67 6.74 10.13 3.80
C VAL A 67 5.50 11.05 3.90
N PRO A 68 5.65 12.31 4.35
CA PRO A 68 4.51 13.20 4.59
C PRO A 68 3.66 13.46 3.35
N ALA A 69 4.28 13.50 2.17
CA ALA A 69 3.59 13.73 0.90
C ALA A 69 2.60 12.62 0.54
N LEU A 70 2.87 11.38 0.95
CA LEU A 70 1.98 10.23 0.75
C LEU A 70 1.09 9.98 1.97
N ALA A 71 1.54 10.34 3.17
CA ALA A 71 0.74 10.30 4.39
C ALA A 71 -0.40 11.32 4.38
N ALA A 72 -0.18 12.51 3.81
CA ALA A 72 -1.21 13.52 3.61
C ALA A 72 -2.20 13.16 2.49
N ARG A 73 -1.84 12.20 1.63
CA ARG A 73 -2.72 11.67 0.58
C ARG A 73 -3.57 10.54 1.13
N THR A 74 -4.71 10.33 0.48
CA THR A 74 -5.73 9.32 0.80
C THR A 74 -5.18 7.88 0.88
N VAL A 75 -3.95 7.62 0.42
CA VAL A 75 -3.27 6.32 0.47
C VAL A 75 -3.15 5.77 1.88
N VAL A 76 -2.73 6.58 2.86
CA VAL A 76 -2.62 6.12 4.26
C VAL A 76 -4.00 5.77 4.83
N SER A 77 -4.99 6.63 4.59
CA SER A 77 -6.38 6.35 4.97
C SER A 77 -6.90 5.06 4.34
N TRP A 78 -6.65 4.83 3.04
CA TRP A 78 -7.07 3.60 2.36
C TRP A 78 -6.39 2.35 2.92
N LEU A 79 -5.13 2.45 3.35
CA LEU A 79 -4.41 1.34 3.99
C LEU A 79 -4.88 1.10 5.42
N ASP A 80 -5.22 2.16 6.17
CA ASP A 80 -5.73 2.05 7.54
C ASP A 80 -7.15 1.46 7.55
N ASP A 81 -8.00 1.80 6.57
CA ASP A 81 -9.32 1.21 6.36
C ASP A 81 -9.28 -0.31 6.13
N LEU A 82 -8.18 -0.84 5.57
CA LEU A 82 -8.00 -2.29 5.42
C LEU A 82 -7.78 -2.98 6.78
N ARG A 83 -7.20 -2.28 7.76
CA ARG A 83 -6.98 -2.82 9.12
C ARG A 83 -8.21 -2.73 9.99
N LEU A 84 -9.06 -1.73 9.79
CA LEU A 84 -10.33 -1.57 10.52
C LEU A 84 -11.40 -2.59 10.12
N ALA A 85 -11.20 -3.25 8.98
CA ALA A 85 -12.14 -4.23 8.45
C ALA A 85 -11.74 -5.70 8.72
N ALA A 86 -10.57 -5.94 9.32
CA ALA A 86 -10.03 -7.26 9.67
C ALA A 86 -10.28 -7.60 11.14
#